data_AF-A0AAW1W4G5-F1
#
_entry.id   AF-A0AAW1W4G5-F1
#
_cell.length_a   1.000
_cell.length_b   1.000
_cell.length_c   1.000
_cell.angle_alpha   90.00
_cell.angle_beta   90.00
_cell.angle_gamma   90.00
#
_symmetry.space_group_name_H-M   'P 1'
#
loop_
_entity.id
_entity.type
_entity.pdbx_description
1 polymer ?
#
loop_
_entity_poly.entity_id
_entity_poly.type
_entity_poly.pdbx_seq_one_letter_code
_entity_poly.pdbx_strand_id
1 'polypeptide(L)'
;MAGQAAKSVAKAIGEYQYPWREKLVKYKTELSKGVWGYWHLGAWKSSGISARHRARLRKEVLLAGQDWPYDPERKEMRTKRKGHKVDRIAAEKRENTARLMEKMPEMLLQYKKRRWEKKMKEEDKGKP
;
A
#
# COMPACT_ATOMS: atom_id res chain seq x y z
N MET A 1 44.65 39.60 -20.69
CA MET A 1 44.36 39.00 -19.35
C MET A 1 43.01 39.41 -18.77
N ALA A 2 42.54 40.67 -18.89
CA ALA A 2 41.24 41.10 -18.34
C ALA A 2 39.99 40.39 -18.94
N GLY A 3 40.03 40.02 -20.22
CA GLY A 3 38.91 39.33 -20.88
C GLY A 3 38.69 37.87 -20.45
N GLN A 4 39.70 37.20 -19.89
CA GLN A 4 39.53 35.85 -19.33
C GLN A 4 38.94 35.88 -17.92
N ALA A 5 39.32 36.87 -17.11
CA ALA A 5 38.76 37.07 -15.77
C ALA A 5 37.27 37.48 -15.83
N ALA A 6 36.87 38.32 -16.79
CA ALA A 6 35.47 38.66 -16.99
C ALA A 6 34.62 37.44 -17.43
N LYS A 7 35.18 36.57 -18.27
CA LYS A 7 34.52 35.32 -18.69
C LYS A 7 34.41 34.31 -17.55
N SER A 8 35.42 34.19 -16.67
CA SER A 8 35.36 33.29 -15.52
C SER A 8 34.38 33.77 -14.45
N VAL A 9 34.26 35.09 -14.23
CA VAL A 9 33.28 35.67 -13.32
C VAL A 9 31.85 35.55 -13.87
N ALA A 10 31.62 35.81 -15.16
CA ALA A 10 30.31 35.61 -15.79
C ALA A 10 29.90 34.12 -15.80
N LYS A 11 30.87 33.22 -16.01
CA LYS A 11 30.66 31.77 -15.92
C LYS A 11 30.35 31.35 -14.48
N ALA A 12 31.10 31.84 -13.49
CA ALA A 12 30.85 31.57 -12.08
C ALA A 12 29.49 32.12 -11.61
N ILE A 13 29.07 33.32 -12.03
CA ILE A 13 27.77 33.91 -11.70
C ILE A 13 26.63 33.13 -12.38
N GLY A 14 26.79 32.75 -13.65
CA GLY A 14 25.80 31.94 -14.38
C GLY A 14 25.67 30.50 -13.85
N GLU A 15 26.79 29.88 -13.47
CA GLU A 15 26.85 28.57 -12.80
C GLU A 15 26.24 28.64 -11.39
N TYR A 16 26.44 29.75 -10.66
CA TYR A 16 25.77 30.00 -9.38
C TYR A 16 24.27 30.23 -9.52
N GLN A 17 23.84 30.84 -10.63
CA GLN A 17 22.45 31.23 -10.82
C GLN A 17 21.55 30.05 -11.19
N TYR A 18 22.07 29.04 -11.91
CA TYR A 18 21.32 27.81 -12.24
C TYR A 18 22.13 26.51 -12.15
N PRO A 19 22.60 26.10 -10.94
CA PRO A 19 23.40 24.87 -10.75
C PRO A 19 22.68 23.58 -11.16
N TRP A 20 21.36 23.62 -11.32
CA TRP A 20 20.55 22.48 -11.73
C TRP A 20 20.73 22.13 -13.21
N ARG A 21 21.13 23.08 -14.08
CA ARG A 21 21.30 22.82 -15.52
C ARG A 21 22.40 21.80 -15.79
N GLU A 22 23.55 21.97 -15.14
CA GLU A 22 24.69 21.05 -15.27
C GLU A 22 24.36 19.67 -14.69
N LYS A 23 23.70 19.64 -13.54
CA LYS A 23 23.26 18.39 -12.91
C LYS A 23 22.23 17.66 -13.77
N LEU A 24 21.33 18.39 -14.43
CA LEU A 24 20.33 17.83 -15.33
C LEU A 24 20.99 17.20 -16.56
N VAL A 25 21.98 17.87 -17.16
CA VAL A 25 22.78 17.30 -18.26
C VAL A 25 23.53 16.04 -17.80
N LYS A 26 24.19 16.10 -16.64
CA LYS A 26 24.95 14.97 -16.06
C LYS A 26 24.08 13.73 -15.85
N TYR A 27 22.88 13.91 -15.31
CA TYR A 27 21.99 12.80 -14.95
C TYR A 27 20.91 12.52 -15.99
N LYS A 28 20.92 13.17 -17.16
CA LYS A 28 19.87 13.04 -18.19
C LYS A 28 19.57 11.59 -18.56
N THR A 29 20.62 10.79 -18.77
CA THR A 29 20.52 9.37 -19.15
C THR A 29 20.00 8.48 -18.01
N GLU A 30 20.26 8.86 -16.75
CA GLU A 30 19.73 8.17 -15.58
C GLU A 30 18.27 8.55 -15.30
N LEU A 31 17.92 9.82 -15.50
CA LEU A 31 16.57 10.33 -15.30
C LEU A 31 15.57 9.69 -16.28
N SER A 32 16.01 9.41 -17.51
CA SER A 32 15.19 8.75 -18.55
C SER A 32 14.94 7.26 -18.31
N LYS A 33 15.73 6.59 -17.46
CA LYS A 33 15.55 5.15 -17.17
C LYS A 33 14.34 4.87 -16.29
N GLY A 34 13.82 5.88 -15.58
CA GLY A 34 12.68 5.77 -14.67
C GLY A 34 13.00 6.21 -13.25
N VAL A 35 11.97 6.32 -12.40
CA VAL A 35 12.07 6.92 -11.05
C VAL A 35 12.63 5.96 -10.00
N TRP A 36 12.28 4.67 -10.08
CA TRP A 36 12.59 3.67 -9.04
C TRP A 36 13.63 2.64 -9.47
N GLY A 37 14.21 2.83 -10.65
CA GLY A 37 15.01 1.83 -11.34
C GLY A 37 14.40 1.47 -12.69
N TYR A 38 15.01 0.49 -13.33
CA TYR A 38 14.64 0.04 -14.67
C TYR A 38 14.79 -1.47 -14.80
N TRP A 39 13.92 -2.07 -15.60
CA TRP A 39 14.03 -3.48 -15.97
C TRP A 39 15.08 -3.64 -17.05
N HIS A 40 16.08 -4.50 -16.84
CA HIS A 40 17.13 -4.73 -17.81
C HIS A 40 17.67 -6.16 -17.70
N LEU A 41 17.57 -6.91 -18.80
CA LEU A 41 18.04 -8.29 -18.90
C LEU A 41 17.50 -9.20 -17.77
N GLY A 42 16.19 -9.14 -17.53
CA GLY A 42 15.52 -10.02 -16.57
C GLY A 42 15.69 -9.66 -15.10
N ALA A 43 16.36 -8.54 -14.79
CA ALA A 43 16.53 -8.05 -13.43
C ALA A 43 16.11 -6.59 -13.29
N TRP A 44 15.63 -6.24 -12.10
CA TRP A 44 15.40 -4.85 -11.71
C TRP A 44 16.74 -4.21 -11.29
N LYS A 45 17.16 -3.16 -12.00
CA LYS A 45 18.36 -2.39 -11.67
C LYS A 45 18.00 -1.08 -10.99
N SER A 46 18.77 -0.68 -9.99
CA SER A 46 18.66 0.63 -9.35
C SER A 46 19.14 1.75 -10.28
N SER A 47 18.60 2.95 -10.07
CA SER A 47 19.08 4.16 -10.75
C SER A 47 20.42 4.64 -10.16
N GLY A 48 21.29 5.22 -10.97
CA GLY A 48 22.56 5.80 -10.53
C GLY A 48 22.43 7.10 -9.72
N ILE A 49 21.21 7.62 -9.55
CA ILE A 49 20.87 8.80 -8.76
C ILE A 49 19.95 8.44 -7.61
N SER A 50 20.24 8.94 -6.41
CA SER A 50 19.35 8.74 -5.26
C SER A 50 18.03 9.49 -5.44
N ALA A 51 16.93 8.91 -4.94
CA ALA A 51 15.60 9.53 -5.03
C ALA A 51 15.57 10.94 -4.39
N ARG A 52 16.32 11.14 -3.29
CA ARG A 52 16.46 12.45 -2.64
C ARG A 52 17.15 13.47 -3.55
N HIS A 53 18.22 13.08 -4.23
CA HIS A 53 18.93 13.97 -5.15
C HIS A 53 18.03 14.32 -6.35
N ARG A 54 17.33 13.33 -6.92
CA ARG A 54 16.34 13.53 -7.98
C ARG A 54 15.25 14.54 -7.58
N ALA A 55 14.66 14.38 -6.39
CA ALA A 55 13.63 15.28 -5.89
C ALA A 55 14.13 16.72 -5.68
N ARG A 56 15.38 16.88 -5.21
CA ARG A 56 16.02 18.20 -5.09
C ARG A 56 16.20 18.87 -6.46
N LEU A 57 16.67 18.12 -7.46
CA LEU A 57 16.80 18.62 -8.83
C LEU A 57 15.44 19.01 -9.42
N ARG A 58 14.43 18.14 -9.27
CA ARG A 58 13.06 18.42 -9.70
C ARG A 58 12.54 19.71 -9.06
N LYS A 59 12.77 19.91 -7.76
CA LYS A 59 12.39 21.14 -7.06
C LYS A 59 13.08 22.37 -7.64
N GLU A 60 14.40 22.32 -7.87
CA GLU A 60 15.17 23.43 -8.43
C GLU A 60 14.69 23.81 -9.84
N VAL A 61 14.40 22.82 -10.69
CA VAL A 61 13.90 23.02 -12.07
C VAL A 61 12.49 23.64 -12.07
N LEU A 62 11.57 23.08 -11.28
CA LEU A 62 10.20 23.59 -11.18
C LEU A 62 10.14 25.00 -10.58
N LEU A 63 11.00 25.31 -9.60
CA LEU A 63 11.10 26.66 -9.03
C LEU A 63 11.63 27.68 -10.05
N ALA A 64 12.44 27.25 -11.01
CA ALA A 64 12.88 28.07 -12.13
C ALA A 64 11.81 28.21 -13.23
N GLY A 65 10.60 27.68 -13.02
CA GLY A 65 9.49 27.74 -13.97
C GLY A 65 9.63 26.82 -15.17
N GLN A 66 10.56 25.85 -15.14
CA GLN A 66 10.74 24.88 -16.22
C GLN A 66 9.96 23.60 -15.96
N ASP A 67 9.66 22.88 -17.04
CA ASP A 67 8.93 21.62 -16.98
C ASP A 67 9.83 20.43 -16.62
N TRP A 68 9.24 19.39 -16.03
CA TRP A 68 9.92 18.17 -15.59
C TRP A 68 9.30 16.92 -16.26
N PRO A 69 9.84 16.46 -17.41
CA PRO A 69 9.24 15.37 -18.20
C PRO A 69 9.66 13.96 -17.76
N TYR A 70 10.54 13.83 -16.75
CA TYR A 70 11.19 12.54 -16.44
C TYR A 70 10.41 11.62 -15.50
N ASP A 71 9.34 12.10 -14.88
CA ASP A 71 8.57 11.33 -13.90
C ASP A 71 7.22 10.94 -14.51
N PRO A 72 6.76 9.68 -14.36
CA PRO A 72 5.46 9.26 -14.84
C PRO A 72 4.34 9.93 -14.05
N GLU A 73 3.16 9.99 -14.65
CA GLU A 73 1.97 10.53 -14.02
C GLU A 73 1.62 9.77 -12.73
N ARG A 74 1.07 10.51 -11.77
CA ARG A 74 0.68 9.94 -10.49
C ARG A 74 -0.54 9.06 -10.69
N LYS A 75 -0.44 7.78 -10.28
CA LYS A 75 -1.57 6.85 -10.29
C LYS A 75 -2.67 7.32 -9.35
N GLU A 76 -3.92 7.00 -9.71
CA GLU A 76 -5.08 7.25 -8.86
C GLU A 76 -4.97 6.53 -7.52
N MET A 77 -5.46 7.20 -6.46
CA MET A 77 -5.47 6.63 -5.11
C MET A 77 -6.66 5.69 -4.94
N ARG A 78 -6.45 4.54 -4.30
CA ARG A 78 -7.52 3.59 -3.99
C ARG A 78 -8.39 4.12 -2.84
N THR A 79 -9.67 4.32 -3.09
CA THR A 79 -10.65 4.86 -2.12
C THR A 79 -11.48 3.79 -1.39
N LYS A 80 -11.30 2.51 -1.69
CA LYS A 80 -12.13 1.41 -1.13
C LYS A 80 -11.83 1.16 0.35
N ARG A 81 -12.86 1.17 1.20
CA ARG A 81 -12.80 0.77 2.62
C ARG A 81 -13.09 -0.73 2.78
N LYS A 82 -12.39 -1.42 3.69
CA LYS A 82 -12.55 -2.87 3.94
C LYS A 82 -13.82 -3.23 4.72
N GLY A 83 -14.23 -2.35 5.63
CA GLY A 83 -15.26 -2.61 6.65
C GLY A 83 -14.78 -3.56 7.76
N HIS A 84 -15.44 -3.53 8.92
CA HIS A 84 -15.14 -4.45 10.01
C HIS A 84 -15.70 -5.85 9.71
N LYS A 85 -14.94 -6.89 10.07
CA LYS A 85 -15.37 -8.29 9.92
C LYS A 85 -16.61 -8.59 10.76
N VAL A 86 -16.68 -8.00 11.96
CA VAL A 86 -17.78 -8.20 12.90
C VAL A 86 -19.10 -7.73 12.29
N ASP A 87 -19.14 -6.52 11.73
CA ASP A 87 -20.35 -5.95 11.12
C ASP A 87 -20.84 -6.77 9.93
N ARG A 88 -19.90 -7.28 9.12
CA ARG A 88 -20.21 -8.13 7.96
C ARG A 88 -20.93 -9.42 8.36
N ILE A 89 -20.48 -10.05 9.44
CA ILE A 89 -21.00 -11.36 9.90
C ILE A 89 -22.20 -11.17 10.85
N ALA A 90 -22.48 -9.94 11.29
CA ALA A 90 -23.53 -9.67 12.26
C ALA A 90 -24.93 -10.07 11.75
N ALA A 91 -25.22 -9.82 10.46
CA ALA A 91 -26.49 -10.22 9.85
C ALA A 91 -26.63 -11.76 9.83
N GLU A 92 -25.63 -12.47 9.32
CA GLU A 92 -25.59 -13.94 9.27
C GLU A 92 -25.75 -14.57 10.66
N LYS A 93 -25.12 -13.98 11.69
CA LYS A 93 -25.27 -14.45 13.07
C LYS A 93 -26.70 -14.30 13.59
N ARG A 94 -27.36 -13.17 13.33
CA ARG A 94 -28.75 -12.93 13.77
C ARG A 94 -29.71 -13.93 13.11
N GLU A 95 -29.55 -14.18 11.82
CA GLU A 95 -30.34 -15.18 11.09
C GLU A 95 -30.13 -16.59 11.63
N ASN A 96 -28.88 -16.97 11.89
CA ASN A 96 -28.58 -18.28 12.45
C ASN A 96 -29.15 -18.42 13.88
N THR A 97 -29.11 -17.37 14.69
CA THR A 97 -29.76 -17.36 16.01
C THR A 97 -31.27 -17.60 15.88
N ALA A 98 -31.96 -16.92 14.97
CA ALA A 98 -33.39 -17.13 14.74
C ALA A 98 -33.70 -18.57 14.32
N ARG A 99 -32.97 -19.10 13.34
CA ARG A 99 -33.09 -20.49 12.87
C ARG A 99 -32.85 -21.52 13.98
N LEU A 100 -31.91 -21.24 14.88
CA LEU A 100 -31.63 -22.13 16.01
C LEU A 100 -32.75 -22.06 17.06
N MET A 101 -33.32 -20.87 17.29
CA MET A 101 -34.45 -20.67 18.20
C MET A 101 -35.71 -21.42 17.74
N GLU A 102 -35.98 -21.47 16.44
CA GLU A 102 -37.08 -22.30 15.88
C GLU A 102 -36.93 -23.79 16.23
N LYS A 103 -35.70 -24.29 16.28
CA LYS A 103 -35.38 -25.70 16.59
C LYS A 103 -35.28 -25.99 18.09
N MET A 104 -35.28 -24.97 18.94
CA MET A 104 -35.12 -25.13 20.39
C MET A 104 -36.15 -26.06 21.03
N PRO A 105 -37.46 -25.99 20.70
CA PRO A 105 -38.45 -26.86 21.33
C PRO A 105 -38.17 -28.34 21.06
N GLU A 106 -37.79 -28.67 19.83
CA GLU A 106 -37.44 -30.04 19.45
C GLU A 106 -36.16 -30.51 20.17
N MET A 107 -35.12 -29.66 20.20
CA MET A 107 -33.88 -29.97 20.90
C MET A 107 -34.09 -30.20 22.41
N LEU A 108 -35.01 -29.46 23.03
CA LEU A 108 -35.37 -29.63 24.45
C LEU A 108 -36.08 -30.98 24.68
N LEU A 109 -37.00 -31.38 23.80
CA LEU A 109 -37.67 -32.68 23.89
C LEU A 109 -36.66 -33.82 23.71
N GLN A 110 -35.75 -33.72 22.73
CA GLN A 110 -34.68 -34.70 22.53
C GLN A 110 -33.74 -34.80 23.75
N TYR A 111 -33.41 -33.67 24.39
CA TYR A 111 -32.61 -33.65 25.61
C TYR A 111 -33.34 -34.33 26.78
N LYS A 112 -34.61 -34.00 27.00
CA LYS A 112 -35.45 -34.61 28.05
C LYS A 112 -35.57 -36.12 27.83
N LYS A 113 -35.81 -36.56 26.59
CA LYS A 113 -35.87 -37.97 26.21
C LYS A 113 -34.57 -38.70 26.57
N ARG A 114 -33.41 -38.18 26.16
CA ARG A 114 -32.09 -38.79 26.50
C ARG A 114 -31.86 -38.89 28.01
N ARG A 115 -32.21 -37.85 28.77
CA ARG A 115 -32.08 -37.87 30.23
C ARG A 115 -32.98 -38.93 30.87
N TRP A 116 -34.19 -39.06 30.36
CA TRP A 116 -35.16 -40.03 30.86
C TRP A 116 -34.74 -41.47 30.53
N GLU A 117 -34.35 -41.76 29.28
CA GLU A 117 -33.82 -43.06 28.87
C GLU A 117 -32.58 -43.47 29.67
N LYS A 118 -31.68 -42.52 29.96
CA LYS A 118 -30.52 -42.77 30.80
C LYS A 118 -30.93 -43.18 32.22
N LYS A 119 -31.89 -42.46 32.81
CA LYS A 119 -32.41 -42.77 34.15
C LYS A 119 -33.07 -44.16 34.20
N MET A 120 -33.91 -44.49 33.22
CA MET A 120 -34.55 -45.82 33.15
C MET A 120 -33.50 -46.94 33.04
N LYS A 121 -32.46 -46.77 32.21
CA LYS A 121 -31.36 -47.75 32.11
C LYS A 121 -30.56 -47.91 33.40
N GLU A 122 -30.43 -46.86 34.21
CA GLU A 122 -29.76 -46.94 35.51
C GLU A 122 -30.64 -47.65 36.54
N GLU A 123 -31.95 -47.39 36.55
CA GLU A 123 -32.92 -48.07 37.40
C GLU A 123 -33.06 -49.56 37.04
N ASP A 124 -33.06 -49.91 35.75
CA ASP A 124 -33.11 -51.31 35.30
C ASP A 124 -31.84 -52.09 35.63
N LYS A 125 -30.66 -51.44 35.66
CA LYS A 125 -29.40 -52.06 36.12
C LYS A 125 -29.34 -52.28 37.62
N GLY A 126 -30.14 -51.54 38.39
CA GLY A 126 -30.21 -51.62 39.85
C GLY A 126 -31.30 -52.56 40.36
N LYS A 127 -32.12 -53.15 39.47
CA LYS A 127 -33.06 -54.21 39.85
C LYS A 127 -32.31 -55.56 39.94
N PRO A 128 -32.54 -56.34 41.02
CA PRO A 128 -31.85 -57.61 41.26
C PRO A 128 -32.19 -58.69 40.23
#